data_AF-A0A0N9BHJ0-F1
#
_entry.id   AF-A0A0N9BHJ0-F1
#
_cell.length_a   1.000
_cell.length_b   1.000
_cell.length_c   1.000
_cell.angle_alpha   90.00
_cell.angle_beta   90.00
_cell.angle_gamma   90.00
#
_symmetry.space_group_name_H-M   'P 1'
#
loop_
_entity.id
_entity.type
_entity.pdbx_description
1 polymer ?
#
loop_
_entity_poly.entity_id
_entity_poly.type
_entity_poly.pdbx_seq_one_letter_code
_entity_poly.pdbx_strand_id
1 'polypeptide(L)'
;DIIRGKDLYLGNPQESAQRNKLEDKLQKIFGNIYDELKKKTKGKKGQELQARYKKETDPNYYQLREDWWDVNRATVWKAMICNAPTDAHYFRQTACGGGKTPTEGKCHCIDTTVPTNFDYMPQYLR
;
A
#
# COMPACT_ATOMS: atom_id res chain seq x y z
N ASP A 1 -2.88 -2.39 -4.99
CA ASP A 1 -2.34 -2.03 -6.32
C ASP A 1 -2.59 -0.61 -6.75
N ILE A 2 -3.83 -0.10 -6.64
CA ILE A 2 -4.18 1.28 -7.04
C ILE A 2 -3.20 2.31 -6.47
N ILE A 3 -2.99 2.33 -5.14
CA ILE A 3 -2.06 3.28 -4.48
C ILE A 3 -0.64 3.20 -5.04
N ARG A 4 -0.22 2.00 -5.46
CA ARG A 4 1.13 1.71 -5.97
C ARG A 4 1.26 1.87 -7.48
N GLY A 5 0.18 2.22 -8.19
CA GLY A 5 0.16 2.33 -9.64
C GLY A 5 0.33 0.99 -10.38
N LYS A 6 0.03 -0.13 -9.70
CA LYS A 6 0.15 -1.50 -10.26
C LYS A 6 -1.17 -2.11 -10.72
N ASP A 7 -2.25 -1.32 -10.70
CA ASP A 7 -3.57 -1.85 -10.99
C ASP A 7 -3.86 -1.87 -12.49
N LEU A 8 -4.17 -3.06 -13.01
CA LEU A 8 -4.40 -3.42 -14.40
C LEU A 8 -5.85 -3.22 -14.88
N TYR A 9 -6.78 -2.85 -14.00
CA TYR A 9 -8.18 -2.66 -14.40
C TYR A 9 -8.32 -1.42 -15.30
N LEU A 10 -8.56 -1.65 -16.59
CA LEU A 10 -8.76 -0.60 -17.59
C LEU A 10 -10.24 -0.21 -17.73
N GLY A 11 -11.17 -1.12 -17.40
CA GLY A 11 -12.61 -0.87 -17.42
C GLY A 11 -13.16 -0.46 -18.79
N ASN A 12 -14.36 0.13 -18.79
CA ASN A 12 -14.90 0.81 -19.97
C ASN A 12 -14.27 2.22 -20.14
N PRO A 13 -14.48 2.93 -21.26
CA PRO A 13 -13.87 4.25 -21.48
C PRO A 13 -14.18 5.29 -20.39
N GLN A 14 -15.36 5.24 -19.77
CA GLN A 14 -15.74 6.16 -18.70
C GLN A 14 -14.96 5.87 -17.41
N GLU A 15 -14.80 4.59 -17.07
CA GLU A 15 -14.02 4.13 -15.91
C GLU A 15 -12.53 4.43 -16.10
N SER A 16 -12.00 4.22 -17.29
CA SER A 16 -10.62 4.57 -17.66
C SER A 16 -10.35 6.07 -17.47
N ALA A 17 -11.28 6.93 -17.87
CA ALA A 17 -11.15 8.37 -17.66
C ALA A 17 -11.17 8.77 -16.17
N GLN A 18 -11.98 8.12 -15.34
CA GLN A 18 -11.99 8.34 -13.89
C GLN A 18 -10.68 7.86 -13.24
N ARG A 19 -10.13 6.76 -13.73
CA ARG A 19 -8.82 6.25 -13.30
C ARG A 19 -7.69 7.20 -13.58
N ASN A 20 -7.63 7.78 -14.79
CA ASN A 20 -6.61 8.78 -15.10
C ASN A 20 -6.68 9.97 -14.12
N LYS A 21 -7.91 10.43 -13.80
CA LYS A 21 -8.10 11.48 -12.78
C LYS A 21 -7.64 11.06 -11.38
N LEU A 22 -7.81 9.79 -11.01
CA LEU A 22 -7.33 9.26 -9.74
C LEU A 22 -5.80 9.18 -9.72
N GLU A 23 -5.19 8.67 -10.78
CA GLU A 23 -3.74 8.55 -10.91
C GLU A 23 -3.06 9.93 -10.89
N ASP A 24 -3.62 10.92 -11.59
CA ASP A 24 -3.16 12.31 -11.55
C ASP A 24 -3.18 12.87 -10.12
N LYS A 25 -4.23 12.56 -9.34
CA LYS A 25 -4.34 12.99 -7.94
C LYS A 25 -3.30 12.28 -7.07
N LEU A 26 -3.10 10.99 -7.25
CA LEU A 26 -2.09 10.23 -6.52
C LEU A 26 -0.69 10.76 -6.84
N GLN A 27 -0.37 11.00 -8.11
CA GLN A 27 0.91 11.58 -8.50
C GLN A 27 1.15 12.94 -7.83
N LYS A 28 0.15 13.81 -7.80
CA LYS A 28 0.22 15.11 -7.09
C LYS A 28 0.45 14.94 -5.59
N ILE A 29 -0.28 14.03 -4.94
CA ILE A 29 -0.13 13.76 -3.50
C ILE A 29 1.28 13.25 -3.20
N PHE A 30 1.76 12.25 -3.92
CA PHE A 30 3.10 11.69 -3.70
C PHE A 30 4.21 12.66 -4.08
N GLY A 31 3.99 13.53 -5.07
CA GLY A 31 4.90 14.65 -5.35
C GLY A 31 5.02 15.62 -4.18
N ASN A 32 3.89 16.02 -3.59
CA ASN A 32 3.89 16.86 -2.39
C ASN A 32 4.57 16.18 -1.19
N ILE A 33 4.33 14.88 -0.99
CA ILE A 33 4.99 14.10 0.07
C ILE A 33 6.50 14.10 -0.14
N TYR A 34 6.97 13.81 -1.36
CA TYR A 34 8.39 13.82 -1.70
C TYR A 34 9.03 15.19 -1.43
N ASP A 35 8.39 16.27 -1.88
CA ASP A 35 8.91 17.63 -1.69
C ASP A 35 8.98 18.00 -0.20
N GLU A 36 7.98 17.64 0.59
CA GLU A 36 7.99 17.83 2.05
C GLU A 36 9.09 17.01 2.74
N LEU A 37 9.30 15.76 2.33
CA LEU A 37 10.38 14.92 2.85
C LEU A 37 11.76 15.50 2.51
N LYS A 38 11.94 16.03 1.30
CA LYS A 38 13.17 16.69 0.86
C LYS A 38 13.46 17.97 1.65
N LYS A 39 12.44 18.77 1.97
CA LYS A 39 12.58 19.98 2.80
C LYS A 39 12.99 19.63 4.25
N LYS A 40 12.38 18.60 4.82
CA LYS A 40 12.59 18.19 6.23
C LYS A 40 13.91 17.41 6.44
N THR A 41 14.40 16.72 5.42
CA THR A 41 15.55 15.83 5.54
C THR A 41 16.81 16.45 4.92
N LYS A 42 17.81 16.78 5.75
CA LYS A 42 19.07 17.41 5.31
C LYS A 42 20.28 16.48 5.46
N GLY A 43 21.41 16.90 4.88
CA GLY A 43 22.68 16.18 4.96
C GLY A 43 22.63 14.81 4.29
N LYS A 44 23.38 13.84 4.83
CA LYS A 44 23.50 12.48 4.27
C LYS A 44 22.14 11.80 4.02
N LYS A 45 21.20 11.91 4.97
CA LYS A 45 19.85 11.33 4.83
C LYS A 45 19.06 11.97 3.67
N GLY A 46 19.25 13.26 3.42
CA GLY A 46 18.61 13.96 2.30
C GLY A 46 19.16 13.53 0.94
N GLN A 47 20.45 13.18 0.89
CA GLN A 47 21.08 12.59 -0.30
C GLN A 47 20.59 11.16 -0.53
N GLU A 48 20.52 10.34 0.51
CA GLU A 48 19.98 8.97 0.46
C GLU A 48 18.52 8.95 -0.02
N LEU A 49 17.69 9.88 0.47
CA LEU A 49 16.30 10.02 0.04
C LEU A 49 16.18 10.30 -1.46
N GLN A 50 16.98 11.25 -1.96
CA GLN A 50 16.98 11.61 -3.40
C GLN A 50 17.55 10.48 -4.27
N ALA A 51 18.55 9.75 -3.75
CA ALA A 51 19.13 8.60 -4.43
C ALA A 51 18.18 7.39 -4.49
N ARG A 52 17.34 7.21 -3.46
CA ARG A 52 16.29 6.18 -3.43
C ARG A 52 15.14 6.56 -4.35
N TYR A 53 14.48 7.69 -4.11
CA TYR A 53 13.28 8.10 -4.86
C TYR A 53 13.62 9.02 -6.03
N LYS A 54 14.36 8.48 -7.01
CA LYS A 54 14.90 9.21 -8.17
C LYS A 54 13.80 9.81 -9.06
N LYS A 55 13.31 11.00 -8.70
CA LYS A 55 12.23 11.72 -9.39
C LYS A 55 12.44 11.83 -10.91
N GLU A 56 13.67 12.06 -11.37
CA GLU A 56 13.98 12.21 -12.80
C GLU A 56 13.70 10.94 -13.62
N THR A 57 13.89 9.76 -13.02
CA THR A 57 13.68 8.46 -13.67
C THR A 57 12.36 7.79 -13.27
N ASP A 58 11.71 8.28 -12.21
CA ASP A 58 10.43 7.80 -11.68
C ASP A 58 9.51 8.99 -11.35
N PRO A 59 8.93 9.65 -12.36
CA PRO A 59 8.05 10.81 -12.16
C PRO A 59 6.71 10.42 -11.49
N ASN A 60 6.39 9.13 -11.42
CA ASN A 60 5.19 8.60 -10.79
C ASN A 60 5.41 8.22 -9.32
N TYR A 61 6.65 8.27 -8.84
CA TYR A 61 7.04 7.96 -7.47
C TYR A 61 6.70 6.52 -7.08
N TYR A 62 6.80 5.56 -8.00
CA TYR A 62 6.48 4.15 -7.74
C TYR A 62 7.22 3.60 -6.53
N GLN A 63 8.52 3.88 -6.38
CA GLN A 63 9.27 3.36 -5.24
C GLN A 63 8.80 3.97 -3.91
N LEU A 64 8.47 5.27 -3.89
CA LEU A 64 7.92 5.94 -2.71
C LEU A 64 6.52 5.41 -2.37
N ARG A 65 5.69 5.10 -3.38
CA ARG A 65 4.35 4.53 -3.19
C ARG A 65 4.41 3.11 -2.62
N GLU A 66 5.36 2.30 -3.08
CA GLU A 66 5.63 0.95 -2.53
C GLU A 66 6.04 1.04 -1.06
N ASP A 67 7.04 1.87 -0.74
CA ASP A 67 7.52 2.05 0.63
C ASP A 67 6.43 2.64 1.54
N TRP A 68 5.60 3.55 1.02
CA TRP A 68 4.44 4.07 1.75
C TRP A 68 3.42 2.98 2.04
N TRP A 69 3.11 2.12 1.06
CA TRP A 69 2.19 1.00 1.27
C TRP A 69 2.73 0.03 2.32
N ASP A 70 4.00 -0.35 2.23
CA ASP A 70 4.65 -1.28 3.16
C ASP A 70 4.52 -0.83 4.63
N VAL A 71 4.75 0.46 4.88
CA VAL A 71 4.66 1.02 6.25
C VAL A 71 3.22 1.20 6.72
N ASN A 72 2.26 1.46 5.82
CA ASN A 72 0.89 1.82 6.20
C ASN A 72 -0.13 0.67 6.06
N ARG A 73 0.20 -0.44 5.41
CA ARG A 73 -0.73 -1.54 5.12
C ARG A 73 -1.41 -2.13 6.36
N ALA A 74 -0.71 -2.18 7.50
CA ALA A 74 -1.30 -2.67 8.75
C ALA A 74 -2.43 -1.75 9.25
N THR A 75 -2.24 -0.44 9.16
CA THR A 75 -3.26 0.56 9.51
C THR A 75 -4.43 0.50 8.52
N VAL A 76 -4.15 0.34 7.23
CA VAL A 76 -5.20 0.17 6.20
C VAL A 76 -6.01 -1.09 6.46
N TRP A 77 -5.37 -2.22 6.75
CA TRP A 77 -6.04 -3.47 7.10
C TRP A 77 -6.94 -3.32 8.33
N LYS A 78 -6.43 -2.68 9.39
CA LYS A 78 -7.20 -2.39 10.60
C LYS A 78 -8.46 -1.57 10.31
N ALA A 79 -8.38 -0.61 9.40
CA ALA A 79 -9.54 0.17 8.97
C ALA A 79 -10.54 -0.69 8.17
N MET A 80 -10.07 -1.56 7.27
CA MET A 80 -10.92 -2.45 6.47
C MET A 80 -11.75 -3.41 7.32
N ILE A 81 -11.15 -3.97 8.38
CA ILE A 81 -11.81 -4.97 9.24
C ILE A 81 -12.63 -4.35 10.37
N CYS A 82 -12.75 -3.02 10.45
CA CYS A 82 -13.44 -2.33 11.54
C CYS A 82 -14.87 -2.86 11.77
N ASN A 83 -15.58 -3.16 10.67
CA ASN A 83 -16.94 -3.69 10.66
C ASN A 83 -17.01 -5.17 10.26
N ALA A 84 -15.90 -5.91 10.32
CA ALA A 84 -15.94 -7.35 10.11
C ALA A 84 -16.78 -8.01 11.23
N PRO A 85 -17.52 -9.10 10.93
CA PRO A 85 -18.22 -9.88 11.95
C PRO A 85 -17.28 -10.36 13.05
N THR A 86 -17.78 -10.43 14.28
CA THR A 86 -16.97 -10.79 15.46
C THR A 86 -16.39 -12.19 15.39
N ASP A 87 -17.06 -13.09 14.68
CA ASP A 87 -16.69 -14.49 14.44
C ASP A 87 -16.03 -14.70 13.06
N ALA A 88 -15.79 -13.63 12.30
CA ALA A 88 -15.09 -13.75 11.02
C ALA A 88 -13.61 -14.05 11.26
N HIS A 89 -13.10 -15.06 10.57
CA HIS A 89 -11.69 -15.43 10.56
C HIS A 89 -11.15 -15.42 9.13
N TYR A 90 -9.88 -15.09 8.98
CA TYR A 90 -9.19 -15.28 7.71
C TYR A 90 -8.99 -16.77 7.46
N PHE A 91 -9.24 -17.23 6.23
CA PHE A 91 -9.32 -18.66 5.91
C PHE A 91 -8.03 -19.45 6.19
N ARG A 92 -6.86 -18.79 6.16
CA ARG A 92 -5.58 -19.42 6.45
C ARG A 92 -5.38 -19.56 7.97
N GLN A 93 -5.45 -20.81 8.44
CA GLN A 93 -5.32 -21.16 9.87
C GLN A 93 -3.92 -20.91 10.46
N THR A 94 -2.94 -20.57 9.62
CA THR A 94 -1.56 -20.26 10.00
C THR A 94 -1.18 -18.84 9.54
N ALA A 95 -2.10 -17.89 9.61
CA ALA A 95 -1.88 -16.54 9.10
C ALA A 95 -1.16 -15.61 10.09
N CYS A 96 -1.24 -15.90 11.39
CA CYS A 96 -0.74 -15.07 12.47
C CYS A 96 0.40 -15.75 13.24
N GLY A 97 1.04 -15.01 14.17
CA GLY A 97 2.03 -15.57 15.10
C GLY A 97 3.28 -16.13 14.40
N GLY A 98 3.71 -15.50 13.30
CA GLY A 98 4.80 -15.99 12.47
C GLY A 98 4.46 -17.26 11.70
N GLY A 99 3.19 -17.47 11.37
CA GLY A 99 2.74 -18.62 10.59
C GLY A 99 2.31 -19.82 11.43
N LYS A 100 1.86 -19.59 12.67
CA LYS A 100 1.58 -20.66 13.64
C LYS A 100 0.15 -20.66 14.15
N THR A 101 -0.56 -19.53 14.08
CA THR A 101 -1.89 -19.38 14.67
C THR A 101 -2.88 -18.81 13.66
N PRO A 102 -4.19 -19.07 13.85
CA PRO A 102 -5.23 -18.43 13.05
C PRO A 102 -5.37 -16.96 13.43
N THR A 103 -6.18 -16.23 12.67
CA THR A 103 -6.69 -14.93 13.11
C THR A 103 -7.67 -15.13 14.25
N GLU A 104 -7.70 -14.18 15.18
CA GLU A 104 -8.82 -14.02 16.09
C GLU A 104 -10.05 -13.51 15.32
N GLY A 105 -11.15 -13.30 16.05
CA GLY A 105 -12.36 -12.70 15.50
C GLY A 105 -12.08 -11.41 14.73
N LYS A 106 -13.00 -11.02 13.83
CA LYS A 106 -12.81 -9.88 12.91
C LYS A 106 -11.56 -9.96 12.04
N CYS A 107 -11.09 -11.15 11.67
CA CYS A 107 -9.95 -11.35 10.76
C CYS A 107 -8.66 -10.62 11.19
N HIS A 108 -8.42 -10.46 12.50
CA HIS A 108 -7.22 -9.78 13.00
C HIS A 108 -6.22 -10.73 13.66
N CYS A 109 -4.94 -10.39 13.59
CA CYS A 109 -3.91 -11.03 14.41
C CYS A 109 -3.70 -10.22 15.71
N ILE A 110 -3.34 -10.88 16.82
CA ILE A 110 -3.08 -10.21 18.11
C ILE A 110 -1.87 -9.26 18.01
N ASP A 111 -0.83 -9.69 17.29
CA ASP A 111 0.38 -8.92 17.02
C ASP A 111 0.17 -7.80 15.98
N THR A 112 -1.08 -7.52 15.59
CA THR A 112 -1.48 -6.51 14.58
C THR A 112 -0.92 -6.78 13.17
N THR A 113 -0.34 -7.95 12.93
CA THR A 113 0.10 -8.33 11.58
C THR A 113 -1.08 -8.50 10.64
N VAL A 114 -0.85 -8.22 9.35
CA VAL A 114 -1.83 -8.44 8.30
C VAL A 114 -1.80 -9.92 7.92
N PRO A 115 -2.92 -10.66 8.03
CA PRO A 115 -2.95 -12.12 7.84
C PRO A 115 -2.83 -12.54 6.36
N THR A 116 -2.82 -11.58 5.42
CA THR A 116 -2.74 -11.81 3.98
C THR A 116 -1.48 -11.19 3.38
N ASN A 117 -0.97 -11.83 2.32
CA ASN A 117 0.08 -11.32 1.46
C ASN A 117 -0.40 -11.13 0.01
N PHE A 118 -1.72 -11.12 -0.23
CA PHE A 118 -2.25 -10.90 -1.57
C PHE A 118 -1.82 -9.56 -2.15
N ASP A 119 -1.57 -8.55 -1.33
CA ASP A 119 -0.99 -7.29 -1.77
C ASP A 119 0.48 -7.41 -2.25
N TYR A 120 1.17 -8.53 -2.05
CA TYR A 120 2.48 -8.78 -2.67
C TYR A 120 2.42 -9.81 -3.80
N MET A 121 1.23 -10.31 -4.14
CA MET A 121 1.01 -11.19 -5.30
C MET A 121 0.64 -10.37 -6.54
N PRO A 122 1.19 -10.70 -7.73
CA PRO A 122 0.79 -10.07 -8.99
C PRO A 122 -0.73 -10.12 -9.18
N GLN A 123 -1.33 -9.00 -9.62
CA GLN A 123 -2.79 -8.88 -9.72
C GLN A 123 -3.46 -9.98 -10.52
N TYR A 124 -2.83 -10.39 -11.61
CA TYR A 124 -3.34 -11.43 -12.49
C TYR A 124 -3.48 -12.80 -11.80
N LEU A 125 -2.71 -13.05 -10.74
CA LEU A 125 -2.68 -14.33 -10.02
C LEU A 125 -3.51 -14.33 -8.72
N ARG A 126 -4.16 -13.21 -8.38
CA ARG A 126 -5.00 -13.09 -7.19
C ARG A 126 -6.41 -13.56 -7.46
#